data_AF-A0A934U5S0-F1
#
_entry.id   AF-A0A934U5S0-F1
#
_cell.length_a   1.000
_cell.length_b   1.000
_cell.length_c   1.000
_cell.angle_alpha   90.00
_cell.angle_beta   90.00
_cell.angle_gamma   90.00
#
_symmetry.space_group_name_H-M   'P 1'
#
loop_
_entity.id
_entity.type
_entity.pdbx_description
1 polymer ?
#
loop_
_entity_poly.entity_id
_entity_poly.type
_entity_poly.pdbx_seq_one_letter_code
_entity_poly.pdbx_strand_id
1 'polypeptide(L)' 'MSSEMEMSFALDLTLDEVRRRTAVLEALGDDWDPVAVLREEELAYDMLYSGLDDEQQRIYDELVVAGVLPDRGARDAV' A
#
# COMPACT_ATOMS: atom_id res chain seq x y z
N MET A 1 -2.97 49.64 -22.90
CA MET A 1 -3.32 48.21 -22.89
C MET A 1 -2.21 47.51 -22.12
N SER A 2 -2.42 47.28 -20.83
CA SER A 2 -1.44 46.59 -20.00
C SER A 2 -1.45 45.14 -20.42
N SER A 3 -0.33 44.67 -20.97
CA SER A 3 -0.13 43.27 -21.30
C SER A 3 -0.07 42.51 -19.98
N GLU A 4 -1.14 41.80 -19.62
CA GLU A 4 -1.06 40.75 -18.61
C GLU A 4 -0.05 39.72 -19.15
N MET A 5 1.10 39.64 -18.48
CA MET A 5 2.10 38.63 -18.76
C MET A 5 1.53 37.31 -18.24
N GLU A 6 0.97 36.50 -19.14
CA GLU A 6 0.53 35.14 -18.85
C GLU A 6 1.76 34.33 -18.40
N MET A 7 1.88 34.10 -17.08
CA MET A 7 2.93 33.24 -16.54
C MET A 7 2.51 31.79 -16.73
N SER A 8 3.22 31.07 -17.60
CA SER A 8 3.01 29.64 -17.78
C SER A 8 3.42 28.90 -16.49
N PHE A 9 2.45 28.28 -15.81
CA PHE A 9 2.71 27.40 -14.69
C PHE A 9 2.94 25.97 -15.18
N ALA A 10 4.14 25.45 -14.97
CA ALA A 10 4.52 24.08 -15.30
C ALA A 10 5.05 23.39 -14.04
N LEU A 11 4.43 22.26 -13.66
CA LEU A 11 4.85 21.41 -12.55
C LEU A 11 5.59 20.20 -13.11
N ASP A 12 6.78 19.93 -12.58
CA ASP A 12 7.48 18.69 -12.80
C ASP A 12 7.07 17.68 -11.71
N LEU A 13 6.05 16.89 -12.01
CA LEU A 13 5.52 15.88 -11.10
C LEU A 13 6.53 14.77 -10.80
N THR A 14 7.50 14.52 -11.69
CA THR A 14 8.54 13.52 -11.45
C THR A 14 9.51 14.03 -10.39
N LEU A 15 9.95 15.29 -10.50
CA LEU A 15 10.79 15.92 -9.50
C LEU A 15 10.08 16.04 -8.15
N ASP A 16 8.80 16.41 -8.16
CA ASP A 16 8.03 16.54 -6.93
C ASP A 16 7.76 15.19 -6.26
N GLU A 17 7.57 14.11 -7.03
CA GLU A 17 7.45 12.76 -6.49
C GLU A 17 8.75 12.27 -5.86
N VAL A 18 9.90 12.58 -6.46
CA VAL A 18 11.21 12.27 -5.86
C VAL A 18 11.36 12.97 -4.52
N ARG A 19 11.04 14.28 -4.45
CA ARG A 19 11.09 15.05 -3.19
C ARG A 19 10.18 14.47 -2.12
N ARG A 20 8.94 14.11 -2.49
CA ARG A 20 7.99 13.49 -1.56
C ARG A 20 8.53 12.17 -1.01
N ARG A 21 9.06 11.30 -1.87
CA ARG A 21 9.64 10.01 -1.44
C ARG A 21 10.86 10.19 -0.54
N THR A 22 11.75 11.13 -0.85
CA THR A 22 12.90 11.45 0.01
C THR A 22 12.44 11.90 1.39
N ALA A 23 11.51 12.84 1.47
CA ALA A 23 10.99 13.31 2.76
C ALA A 23 10.31 12.20 3.58
N VAL A 24 9.63 11.27 2.91
CA VAL A 24 9.05 10.07 3.57
C VAL A 24 10.15 9.17 4.13
N LEU A 25 11.19 8.87 3.36
CA LEU A 25 12.30 8.04 3.83
C LEU A 25 13.05 8.69 4.99
N GLU A 26 13.28 10.00 4.94
CA GLU A 26 13.87 10.75 6.05
C GLU A 26 13.01 10.70 7.32
N ALA A 27 11.69 10.76 7.18
CA ALA A 27 10.77 10.68 8.32
C ALA A 27 10.69 9.27 8.94
N LEU A 28 10.89 8.22 8.15
CA LEU A 28 10.91 6.82 8.62
C LEU A 28 12.20 6.51 9.41
N GLY A 29 13.30 7.18 9.07
CA GLY A 29 14.58 7.07 9.77
C GLY A 29 15.41 5.85 9.39
N ASP A 30 16.68 5.84 9.83
CA ASP A 30 17.68 4.86 9.41
C ASP A 30 17.43 3.44 9.95
N ASP A 31 16.65 3.31 11.03
CA ASP A 31 16.31 2.02 11.64
C ASP A 31 15.10 1.36 10.97
N TRP A 32 14.49 1.98 9.96
CA TRP A 32 13.33 1.43 9.26
C TRP A 32 13.74 0.24 8.38
N ASP A 33 13.30 -0.96 8.78
CA ASP A 33 13.40 -2.17 7.97
C ASP A 33 12.07 -2.41 7.21
N PRO A 34 11.96 -2.04 5.92
CA PRO A 34 10.73 -2.21 5.16
C PRO A 34 10.33 -3.69 5.01
N VAL A 35 11.29 -4.60 5.04
CA VAL A 35 11.02 -6.03 4.91
C VAL A 35 10.44 -6.59 6.21
N ALA A 36 10.95 -6.13 7.37
CA ALA A 36 10.36 -6.48 8.66
C ALA A 36 8.93 -5.96 8.77
N VAL A 37 8.68 -4.69 8.43
CA VAL A 37 7.33 -4.11 8.46
C VAL A 37 6.38 -4.88 7.55
N LEU A 38 6.78 -5.21 6.32
CA LEU A 38 5.93 -6.02 5.43
C LEU A 38 5.61 -7.40 6.00
N ARG A 39 6.57 -8.07 6.64
CA ARG A 39 6.31 -9.36 7.30
C ARG A 39 5.34 -9.24 8.47
N GLU A 40 5.45 -8.17 9.26
CA GLU A 40 4.55 -7.91 10.37
C GLU A 40 3.11 -7.61 9.90
N GLU A 41 2.96 -6.88 8.80
CA GLU A 41 1.66 -6.64 8.16
C GLU A 41 1.03 -7.94 7.65
N GLU A 42 1.82 -8.83 7.02
CA GLU A 42 1.32 -10.15 6.59
C GLU A 42 0.83 -10.98 7.79
N LEU A 43 1.62 -11.01 8.87
CA LEU A 43 1.27 -11.69 10.12
C LEU A 43 0.00 -11.11 10.77
N ALA A 44 -0.12 -9.78 10.83
CA ALA A 44 -1.29 -9.11 11.39
C ALA A 44 -2.56 -9.44 10.61
N TYR A 45 -2.45 -9.55 9.29
CA TYR A 45 -3.56 -9.93 8.43
C TYR A 45 -3.94 -11.41 8.59
N ASP A 46 -2.97 -12.31 8.74
CA ASP A 46 -3.26 -13.72 9.05
C ASP A 46 -3.96 -13.86 10.42
N MET A 47 -3.57 -13.04 11.40
CA MET A 47 -4.25 -12.97 12.69
C MET A 47 -5.68 -12.44 12.56
N LEU A 48 -5.92 -11.44 11.69
CA LEU A 48 -7.26 -10.85 11.49
C LEU A 48 -8.30 -11.88 11.03
N TYR A 49 -7.89 -12.83 10.18
CA TYR A 49 -8.74 -13.92 9.68
C TYR A 49 -8.43 -15.26 10.37
N SER A 50 -7.77 -15.21 11.52
CA SER A 50 -7.57 -16.40 12.35
C SER A 50 -8.82 -16.73 13.17
N GLY A 51 -9.11 -18.02 13.32
CA GLY A 51 -10.18 -18.48 14.21
C GLY A 51 -11.60 -18.16 13.72
N LEU A 52 -11.80 -18.03 12.41
CA LEU A 52 -13.13 -17.91 11.82
C LEU A 52 -13.98 -19.14 12.13
N ASP A 53 -15.25 -18.91 12.43
CA ASP A 53 -16.24 -19.98 12.47
C ASP A 53 -16.63 -20.43 11.04
N ASP A 54 -17.42 -21.50 10.94
CA ASP A 54 -17.80 -22.09 9.66
C ASP A 54 -18.54 -21.11 8.72
N GLU A 55 -19.35 -20.20 9.26
CA GLU A 55 -20.08 -19.22 8.47
C GLU A 55 -19.16 -18.10 7.99
N GLN A 56 -18.29 -17.62 8.88
CA GLN A 56 -17.28 -16.61 8.58
C GLN A 56 -16.26 -17.12 7.56
N GLN A 57 -15.82 -18.38 7.67
CA GLN A 57 -14.90 -19.00 6.71
C GLN A 57 -15.53 -19.08 5.32
N ARG A 58 -16.81 -19.47 5.23
CA ARG A 58 -17.53 -19.50 3.95
C ARG A 58 -17.61 -18.11 3.30
N ILE A 59 -17.88 -17.07 4.08
CA ILE A 59 -17.93 -15.68 3.57
C ILE A 59 -16.53 -15.23 3.13
N TYR A 60 -15.49 -15.55 3.90
CA TYR A 60 -14.11 -15.26 3.54
C TYR A 60 -13.76 -15.89 2.18
N ASP A 61 -14.06 -17.17 2.00
CA ASP A 61 -13.79 -17.90 0.75
C ASP A 61 -14.56 -17.27 -0.44
N GLU A 62 -15.82 -16.89 -0.26
CA GLU A 62 -16.62 -16.19 -1.29
C GLU A 62 -15.99 -14.85 -1.69
N LEU A 63 -15.47 -14.09 -0.73
CA LEU A 63 -14.82 -12.81 -0.99
C LEU A 63 -13.48 -12.97 -1.70
N VAL A 64 -12.73 -14.03 -1.42
CA VAL A 64 -11.50 -14.38 -2.15
C VAL A 64 -11.83 -14.73 -3.60
N VAL A 65 -12.83 -15.59 -3.84
CA VAL A 65 -13.27 -15.97 -5.19
C VAL A 65 -13.77 -14.75 -5.98
N ALA A 66 -14.47 -13.82 -5.32
CA ALA A 66 -14.94 -12.57 -5.92
C ALA A 66 -13.81 -11.55 -6.20
N GLY A 67 -12.58 -11.80 -5.72
CA GLY A 67 -11.45 -10.88 -5.84
C GLY A 67 -11.55 -9.64 -4.93
N VAL A 68 -12.47 -9.65 -3.97
CA VAL A 68 -12.59 -8.60 -2.95
C VAL A 68 -11.47 -8.75 -1.93
N LEU A 69 -11.17 -9.99 -1.54
CA LEU A 69 -10.02 -10.32 -0.70
C LEU A 69 -8.91 -10.98 -1.54
N PRO A 70 -7.64 -10.76 -1.18
CA PRO A 70 -6.49 -11.39 -1.81
C PRO A 70 -6.49 -12.92 -1.62
N ASP A 71 -6.23 -13.68 -2.70
CA ASP A 71 -5.86 -15.09 -2.59
C ASP A 71 -4.40 -15.22 -2.11
N ARG A 72 -4.21 -15.74 -0.90
CA ARG A 72 -2.89 -15.90 -0.27
C ARG A 72 -2.32 -17.32 -0.39
N GLY A 73 -3.15 -18.35 -0.58
CA GLY A 73 -2.65 -19.71 -0.81
C GLY A 73 -1.84 -19.83 -2.11
N ALA A 74 -2.12 -18.96 -3.09
CA ALA A 74 -1.33 -18.84 -4.31
C ALA A 74 -0.03 -18.03 -4.16
N ARG A 75 0.08 -17.16 -3.15
CA ARG A 75 1.25 -16.28 -2.94
C ARG A 75 2.42 -17.02 -2.28
N ASP A 76 2.15 -17.98 -1.39
CA ASP A 76 3.18 -18.77 -0.69
C ASP A 76 3.78 -19.89 -1.55
N ALA A 77 3.23 -20.13 -2.74
CA ALA A 77 3.66 -21.18 -3.68
C ALA A 77 4.73 -20.71 -4.70
N VAL A 78 5.26 -19.49 -4.55
CA VAL A 78 6.25 -18.84 -5.45
C VAL A 78 7.52 -18.51 -4.67
#